data_AF-A0A0J6SMJ8-F1
#
_entry.id   AF-A0A0J6SMJ8-F1
#
_cell.length_a   1.000
_cell.length_b   1.000
_cell.length_c   1.000
_cell.angle_alpha   90.00
_cell.angle_beta   90.00
_cell.angle_gamma   90.00
#
_symmetry.space_group_name_H-M   'P 1'
#
loop_
_entity.id
_entity.type
_entity.pdbx_description
1 polymer ?
#
loop_
_entity_poly.entity_id
_entity_poly.type
_entity_poly.pdbx_seq_one_letter_code
_entity_poly.pdbx_strand_id
1 'polypeptide(L)' 'MTTHYVQCELSRHRLVHVTKQVTWLPERFARVGGYVKLKEEGGWQDGWRVTAAYPEARLSHEVLMERSQDYKRTRAASDI' A
#
# COMPACT_ATOMS: atom_id res chain seq x y z
N MET A 1 21.58 -2.01 -3.02
CA MET A 1 20.70 -0.82 -3.03
C MET A 1 19.55 -1.08 -2.09
N THR A 2 19.47 -0.37 -0.97
CA THR A 2 18.40 -0.51 0.02
C THR A 2 17.12 0.10 -0.55
N THR A 3 16.08 -0.71 -0.77
CA THR A 3 14.78 -0.20 -1.24
C THR A 3 14.01 0.34 -0.04
N HIS A 4 13.70 1.64 -0.06
CA HIS A 4 12.86 2.27 0.94
C HIS A 4 11.40 2.24 0.50
N TYR A 5 10.53 2.08 1.48
CA TYR A 5 9.09 2.07 1.30
C TYR A 5 8.49 3.24 2.08
N VAL A 6 7.46 3.83 1.49
CA VAL A 6 6.76 4.99 2.00
C VAL A 6 5.30 4.62 2.17
N GLN A 7 4.71 5.02 3.30
CA GLN A 7 3.28 4.87 3.51
C GLN A 7 2.51 5.79 2.56
N CYS A 8 1.58 5.21 1.82
CA CYS A 8 0.78 5.90 0.82
C CYS A 8 -0.71 5.61 1.06
N GLU A 9 -1.54 6.63 0.86
CA GLU A 9 -2.96 6.44 0.69
C GLU A 9 -3.28 6.25 -0.78
N LEU A 10 -4.09 5.24 -1.06
CA LEU A 10 -4.56 4.90 -2.37
C LEU A 10 -6.06 5.00 -2.41
N SER A 11 -6.58 5.51 -3.52
CA SER A 11 -8.00 5.47 -3.84
C SER A 11 -8.21 4.75 -5.17
N ARG A 12 -9.28 3.96 -5.24
CA ARG A 12 -9.75 3.36 -6.49
C ARG A 12 -11.23 3.64 -6.62
N HIS A 13 -11.59 4.28 -7.72
CA HIS A 13 -12.98 4.53 -8.06
C HIS A 13 -13.51 3.32 -8.82
N ARG A 14 -14.56 2.69 -8.28
CA ARG A 14 -15.46 1.80 -9.02
C ARG A 14 -16.79 2.52 -9.15
N LEU A 15 -17.58 2.18 -10.18
CA LEU A 15 -18.80 2.89 -10.63
C LEU A 15 -19.62 3.59 -9.52
N VAL A 16 -19.86 2.93 -8.39
CA VAL A 16 -20.68 3.46 -7.28
C VAL A 16 -19.88 3.63 -5.97
N HIS A 17 -18.64 3.15 -5.90
CA HIS A 17 -17.87 3.09 -4.66
C HIS A 17 -16.43 3.57 -4.84
N VAL A 18 -15.97 4.42 -3.92
CA VAL A 18 -14.57 4.79 -3.80
C VAL A 18 -13.95 3.95 -2.70
N THR A 19 -13.05 3.04 -3.07
CA THR A 19 -12.27 2.28 -2.09
C THR A 19 -11.02 3.07 -1.75
N LYS A 20 -10.79 3.31 -0.45
CA LYS A 20 -9.55 3.88 0.05
C LYS A 20 -8.78 2.83 0.83
N GLN A 21 -7.47 2.79 0.68
CA GLN A 21 -6.61 1.94 1.50
C GLN A 21 -5.25 2.60 1.74
N VAL A 22 -4.59 2.18 2.81
CA VAL A 22 -3.23 2.58 3.13
C VAL A 22 -2.29 1.42 2.83
N THR A 23 -1.20 1.69 2.12
CA THR A 23 -0.21 0.67 1.79
C THR A 23 1.20 1.25 1.78
N TRP A 24 2.20 0.37 1.79
CA TRP A 24 3.60 0.74 1.72
C TRP A 24 4.12 0.50 0.31
N LEU A 25 4.40 1.58 -0.41
CA LEU A 25 4.94 1.50 -1.78
C LEU A 25 6.43 1.78 -1.77
N PRO A 26 7.22 1.12 -2.64
CA PRO A 26 8.56 1.57 -2.94
C PRO A 26 8.55 3.05 -3.30
N GLU A 27 9.49 3.83 -2.77
CA GLU A 27 9.55 5.29 -2.93
C GLU A 27 9.41 5.74 -4.40
N ARG A 28 9.99 4.98 -5.34
CA ARG A 28 9.88 5.24 -6.79
C ARG A 28 8.44 5.29 -7.32
N PHE A 29 7.50 4.61 -6.68
CA PHE A 29 6.08 4.54 -7.04
C PHE A 29 5.18 5.40 -6.14
N ALA A 30 5.72 5.94 -5.03
CA ALA A 30 5.00 6.77 -4.06
C ALA A 30 4.80 8.22 -4.57
N ARG A 31 4.21 8.37 -5.75
CA ARG A 31 3.99 9.67 -6.40
C ARG A 31 2.52 10.04 -6.32
N VAL A 32 2.20 11.09 -5.56
CA VAL A 32 0.83 11.62 -5.47
C VAL A 32 0.29 11.94 -6.86
N GLY A 33 -0.96 11.53 -7.12
CA GLY A 33 -1.61 11.61 -8.42
C GLY A 33 -1.24 10.50 -9.39
N GLY A 34 -0.17 9.72 -9.12
CA GLY A 34 0.23 8.57 -9.91
C GLY A 34 -0.71 7.38 -9.74
N TYR A 35 -0.70 6.49 -10.73
CA TYR A 35 -1.49 5.26 -10.72
C TYR A 35 -0.57 4.05 -10.57
N VAL A 36 -0.97 3.11 -9.71
CA VAL A 36 -0.24 1.89 -9.41
C VAL A 36 -1.14 0.67 -9.52
N LYS A 37 -0.51 -0.48 -9.75
CA LYS A 37 -1.15 -1.79 -9.66
C LYS A 37 -0.80 -2.40 -8.30
N LEU A 38 -1.78 -2.96 -7.61
CA LEU A 38 -1.57 -3.72 -6.38
C LEU A 38 -1.81 -5.20 -6.63
N LYS A 39 -1.01 -6.06 -6.01
CA LYS A 39 -1.20 -7.51 -6.08
C LYS A 39 -2.10 -7.93 -4.92
N GLU A 40 -3.28 -8.44 -5.24
CA GLU A 40 -4.25 -8.99 -4.29
C GLU A 40 -4.38 -10.52 -4.53
N GLU A 41 -5.13 -11.23 -3.68
CA GLU A 41 -5.23 -12.70 -3.69
C GLU A 41 -5.67 -13.32 -5.04
N GLY A 42 -6.29 -12.53 -5.93
CA GLY A 42 -6.69 -12.95 -7.28
C GLY A 42 -5.85 -12.39 -8.43
N GLY A 43 -4.75 -11.67 -8.16
CA GLY A 43 -3.87 -11.11 -9.18
C GLY A 43 -3.62 -9.60 -9.06
N TRP A 44 -3.00 -9.03 -10.09
CA TRP A 44 -2.72 -7.59 -10.14
C TRP A 44 -3.99 -6.80 -10.47
N GLN A 45 -4.34 -5.90 -9.56
CA GLN A 45 -5.47 -4.99 -9.65
C GLN A 45 -4.98 -3.59 -10.03
N ASP A 46 -5.45 -3.08 -11.17
CA ASP A 46 -5.12 -1.75 -11.69
C ASP A 46 -6.09 -0.66 -11.20
N GLY A 47 -5.72 0.61 -11.39
CA GLY A 47 -6.57 1.77 -11.15
C GLY A 47 -6.48 2.34 -9.75
N TRP A 48 -5.45 1.99 -8.97
CA TRP A 48 -5.18 2.62 -7.68
C TRP A 48 -4.44 3.93 -7.89
N ARG A 49 -5.08 5.05 -7.55
CA ARG A 49 -4.46 6.38 -7.57
C ARG A 49 -3.87 6.69 -6.21
N VAL A 50 -2.61 7.11 -6.17
CA VAL A 50 -1.97 7.63 -4.96
C VAL A 50 -2.58 9.00 -4.63
N THR A 51 -3.26 9.11 -3.49
CA THR A 51 -3.89 10.35 -3.04
C THR A 51 -3.02 11.10 -2.04
N ALA A 52 -2.22 10.39 -1.25
CA ALA A 52 -1.23 10.96 -0.35
C ALA A 52 -0.02 10.03 -0.24
N ALA A 53 1.15 10.60 0.04
CA ALA A 53 2.38 9.89 0.36
C ALA A 53 3.05 10.58 1.55
N TYR A 54 3.53 9.80 2.50
CA TYR A 54 4.07 10.27 3.79
C TYR A 54 5.57 9.95 3.89
N PRO A 55 6.44 10.69 3.18
CA PRO A 55 7.87 10.38 3.08
C PRO A 55 8.62 10.44 4.42
N GLU A 56 8.11 11.18 5.40
CA GLU A 56 8.59 11.20 6.78
C GLU A 56 8.46 9.83 7.47
N ALA A 57 7.48 9.04 7.07
CA ALA A 57 7.27 7.67 7.51
C ALA A 57 7.88 6.68 6.48
N ARG A 58 9.20 6.73 6.30
CA ARG A 58 9.93 5.78 5.43
C ARG A 58 10.49 4.60 6.23
N LEU A 59 10.34 3.39 5.70
CA LEU A 59 10.90 2.16 6.28
C LEU A 59 11.83 1.48 5.30
N SER A 60 12.88 0.84 5.80
CA SER A 60 13.68 -0.08 5.00
C SER A 60 12.88 -1.34 4.68
N HIS A 61 13.27 -2.04 3.60
CA HIS A 61 12.62 -3.30 3.23
C HIS A 61 12.59 -4.32 4.38
N GLU A 62 13.70 -4.48 5.12
CA GLU A 62 13.81 -5.43 6.24
C GLU A 62 12.79 -5.11 7.34
N VAL A 63 12.73 -3.86 7.79
CA VAL A 63 11.79 -3.41 8.83
C VAL A 63 10.35 -3.52 8.34
N LEU A 64 10.08 -3.18 7.08
CA LEU A 64 8.75 -3.34 6.51
C LEU A 64 8.34 -4.82 6.46
N MET A 65 9.24 -5.72 6.06
CA MET A 65 8.93 -7.15 5.99
C MET A 65 8.64 -7.71 7.38
N GLU A 66 9.43 -7.36 8.40
CA GLU A 66 9.18 -7.71 9.80
C GLU A 66 7.77 -7.26 10.23
N ARG A 67 7.45 -5.97 10.06
CA ARG A 67 6.12 -5.41 10.41
C ARG A 67 4.97 -5.92 9.54
N SER A 68 5.24 -6.28 8.29
CA SER A 68 4.22 -6.86 7.41
C SER A 68 3.81 -8.25 7.88
N GLN A 69 4.70 -8.98 8.56
CA GLN A 69 4.35 -10.24 9.19
C GLN A 69 3.42 -10.01 10.39
N ASP A 70 3.57 -8.91 11.13
CA ASP A 70 2.62 -8.52 12.18
C ASP A 70 1.24 -8.20 11.61
N TYR A 71 1.18 -7.53 10.44
CA TYR A 71 -0.08 -7.23 9.76
C TYR A 71 -0.77 -8.48 9.19
N LYS A 72 0.02 -9.47 8.71
CA LYS A 72 -0.52 -10.78 8.31
C LYS A 72 -1.06 -11.57 9.50
N ARG A 73 -0.43 -11.47 10.68
CA ARG A 73 -0.92 -12.09 11.93
C ARG A 73 -2.21 -11.47 12.42
N THR A 74 -2.41 -10.16 12.26
CA THR A 74 -3.64 -9.47 12.71
C THR A 74 -4.85 -9.74 11.83
N ARG A 75 -4.66 -10.07 10.54
CA ARG A 75 -5.77 -10.45 9.65
C ARG A 75 -6.37 -11.83 9.93
N ALA A 76 -5.68 -12.67 10.70
CA ALA A 76 -6.24 -13.91 11.25
C ALA A 76 -7.13 -13.68 12.49
N ALA A 77 -7.18 -12.44 13.02
CA ALA A 77 -7.91 -12.08 14.23
C ALA A 77 -8.99 -11.00 13.99
N SER A 78 -9.39 -10.76 12.73
CA SER A 78 -10.44 -9.81 12.40
C SER A 78 -11.47 -10.44 11.45
N ASP A 79 -12.07 -11.53 11.92
CA ASP A 79 -13.48 -11.82 11.68
C ASP A 79 -14.21 -11.30 12.93
N ILE A 80 -14.97 -10.21 12.80
CA ILE A 80 -15.99 -9.81 13.78
C ILE A 80 -17.28 -9.49 13.04
#